data_AF-A0A7Z9QMS9-F1
#
_entry.id   AF-A0A7Z9QMS9-F1
#
_cell.length_a   1.000
_cell.length_b   1.000
_cell.length_c   1.000
_cell.angle_alpha   90.00
_cell.angle_beta   90.00
_cell.angle_gamma   90.00
#
_symmetry.space_group_name_H-M   'P 1'
#
loop_
_entity.id
_entity.type
_entity.pdbx_description
1 polymer ?
#
loop_
_entity_poly.entity_id
_entity_poly.type
_entity_poly.pdbx_seq_one_letter_code
_entity_poly.pdbx_strand_id
1 'polypeptide(L)'
;MKTVRHFLSLLDLSPDELRALIKRAAELKAIQHAGEIYEPLKNRVLGMIFEKSSTRTRISFESGMIQLGGNSIFLTPRDTQLGRGEPIADSARVISSMVDCVMIRTFGHDIVEQFAEYSQVPVINALTDLYHPCQLLADMQAYAEHRGDIQGKTVAWIGDGNNMCHSYINAARQFDFTLQIAHP
;
A
#
# COMPACT_ATOMS: atom_id res chain seq x y z
N MET A 1 -0.07 -6.90 24.31
CA MET A 1 -0.09 -7.32 22.89
C MET A 1 0.47 -6.17 22.06
N LYS A 2 1.38 -6.46 21.12
CA LYS A 2 1.88 -5.43 20.21
C LYS A 2 0.73 -5.09 19.26
N THR A 3 0.26 -3.84 19.26
CA THR A 3 -0.80 -3.38 18.35
C THR A 3 -0.37 -3.64 16.91
N VAL A 4 -1.23 -4.28 16.12
CA VAL A 4 -0.99 -4.53 14.70
C VAL A 4 -0.88 -3.18 13.98
N ARG A 5 0.13 -3.02 13.12
CA ARG A 5 0.29 -1.81 12.30
C ARG A 5 -0.26 -2.05 10.92
N HIS A 6 -1.26 -1.27 10.55
CA HIS A 6 -1.83 -1.22 9.22
C HIS A 6 -1.20 -0.07 8.41
N PHE A 7 -1.37 -0.10 7.09
CA PHE A 7 -0.96 0.97 6.18
C PHE A 7 -2.11 1.28 5.22
N LEU A 8 -3.01 2.15 5.68
CA LEU A 8 -4.26 2.53 5.02
C LEU A 8 -4.11 3.88 4.30
N SER A 9 -3.27 4.76 4.83
CA SER A 9 -2.93 6.06 4.28
C SER A 9 -1.48 6.42 4.61
N LEU A 10 -0.95 7.47 3.95
CA LEU A 10 0.37 8.01 4.31
C LEU A 10 0.39 8.64 5.71
N LEU A 11 -0.78 8.98 6.27
CA LEU A 11 -0.87 9.60 7.60
C LEU A 11 -0.69 8.61 8.74
N ASP A 12 -0.70 7.31 8.45
CA ASP A 12 -0.54 6.24 9.45
C ASP A 12 0.92 6.04 9.88
N LEU A 13 1.85 6.65 9.14
CA LEU A 13 3.29 6.63 9.41
C LEU A 13 3.78 8.05 9.65
N SER A 14 4.76 8.21 10.53
CA SER A 14 5.47 9.48 10.67
C SER A 14 6.32 9.80 9.43
N PRO A 15 6.68 11.09 9.21
CA PRO A 15 7.63 11.47 8.16
C PRO A 15 8.93 10.65 8.17
N ASP A 16 9.50 10.39 9.36
CA ASP A 16 10.74 9.63 9.49
C ASP A 16 10.54 8.16 9.11
N GLU A 17 9.41 7.55 9.47
CA GLU A 17 9.08 6.18 9.08
C GLU A 17 8.89 6.06 7.56
N LEU A 18 8.25 7.05 6.94
CA LEU A 18 8.10 7.09 5.48
C LEU A 18 9.44 7.23 4.76
N ARG A 19 10.32 8.12 5.25
CA ARG A 19 11.70 8.26 4.71
C ARG A 19 12.51 6.98 4.91
N ALA A 20 12.40 6.34 6.08
CA ALA A 20 13.04 5.06 6.35
C ALA A 20 12.51 3.94 5.44
N LEU A 21 11.21 3.93 5.16
CA LEU A 21 10.58 2.97 4.25
C LEU A 21 11.07 3.16 2.81
N ILE A 22 11.17 4.39 2.32
CA ILE A 22 11.72 4.70 0.98
C ILE A 22 13.20 4.30 0.90
N LYS A 23 13.99 4.62 1.93
CA LYS A 23 15.39 4.18 2.00
C LYS A 23 15.50 2.66 1.95
N ARG A 24 14.65 1.96 2.71
CA ARG A 24 14.62 0.51 2.71
C ARG A 24 14.22 -0.07 1.35
N ALA A 25 13.28 0.56 0.65
CA ALA A 25 12.92 0.17 -0.71
C ALA A 25 14.10 0.31 -1.69
N ALA A 26 14.90 1.38 -1.59
CA ALA A 26 16.10 1.55 -2.39
C ALA A 26 17.17 0.48 -2.11
N GLU A 27 17.37 0.11 -0.83
CA GLU A 27 18.27 -0.99 -0.45
C GLU A 27 17.80 -2.33 -1.02
N LEU A 28 16.51 -2.65 -0.89
CA LEU A 28 15.94 -3.89 -1.44
C LEU A 28 16.07 -3.96 -2.97
N LYS A 29 15.83 -2.84 -3.65
CA LYS A 29 16.04 -2.71 -5.10
C LYS A 29 17.50 -2.96 -5.48
N ALA A 30 18.47 -2.43 -4.72
CA ALA A 30 19.89 -2.68 -4.97
C ALA A 30 20.28 -4.15 -4.80
N ILE A 31 19.81 -4.80 -3.73
CA ILE A 31 20.02 -6.24 -3.47
C ILE A 31 19.45 -7.07 -4.62
N GLN A 32 18.22 -6.76 -5.06
CA GLN A 32 17.58 -7.43 -6.19
C GLN A 32 18.38 -7.27 -7.48
N HIS A 33 18.87 -6.07 -7.79
CA HIS A 33 19.68 -5.81 -8.99
C HIS A 33 21.06 -6.47 -8.96
N ALA A 34 21.63 -6.68 -7.77
CA ALA A 34 22.87 -7.43 -7.60
C ALA A 34 22.68 -8.95 -7.78
N GLY A 35 21.43 -9.43 -7.91
CA GLY A 35 21.11 -10.86 -8.01
C GLY A 35 21.27 -11.61 -6.69
N GLU A 36 21.30 -10.90 -5.56
CA GLU A 36 21.43 -11.49 -4.23
C GLU A 36 20.11 -12.10 -3.77
N ILE A 37 20.16 -13.30 -3.21
CA ILE A 37 18.99 -13.97 -2.62
C ILE A 37 18.75 -13.37 -1.23
N TYR A 38 17.65 -12.63 -1.08
CA TYR A 38 17.24 -12.04 0.19
C TYR A 38 15.77 -12.39 0.48
N GLU A 39 15.56 -13.44 1.29
CA GLU A 39 14.24 -14.04 1.56
C GLU A 39 13.76 -13.84 3.02
N PRO A 40 13.59 -12.60 3.51
CA PRO A 40 13.21 -12.37 4.92
C PRO A 40 11.77 -12.79 5.23
N LEU A 41 10.93 -12.99 4.22
CA LEU A 41 9.52 -13.37 4.34
C LEU A 41 9.29 -14.83 3.94
N LYS A 42 10.30 -15.68 4.09
CA LYS A 42 10.20 -17.10 3.76
C LYS A 42 8.98 -17.74 4.41
N ASN A 43 8.15 -18.40 3.58
CA ASN A 43 6.90 -19.06 3.97
C ASN A 43 5.79 -18.13 4.51
N ARG A 44 5.93 -16.81 4.38
CA ARG A 44 4.85 -15.87 4.72
C ARG A 44 3.84 -15.78 3.57
N VAL A 45 2.57 -15.63 3.90
CA VAL A 45 1.46 -15.59 2.95
C VAL A 45 0.80 -14.21 2.95
N LEU A 46 0.69 -13.60 1.78
CA LEU A 46 -0.09 -12.37 1.54
C LEU A 46 -1.46 -12.73 0.95
N GLY A 47 -2.55 -12.43 1.66
CA GLY A 47 -3.89 -12.44 1.09
C GLY A 47 -4.14 -11.18 0.28
N MET A 48 -4.48 -11.29 -1.01
CA MET A 48 -4.68 -10.17 -1.91
C MET A 48 -6.14 -10.08 -2.37
N ILE A 49 -6.91 -9.16 -1.77
CA ILE A 49 -8.34 -8.97 -2.02
C ILE A 49 -8.53 -7.86 -3.06
N PHE A 50 -9.18 -8.17 -4.18
CA PHE A 50 -9.44 -7.22 -5.26
C PHE A 50 -10.93 -7.12 -5.58
N GLU A 51 -11.53 -5.96 -5.32
CA GLU A 51 -12.85 -5.59 -5.86
C GLU A 51 -12.77 -4.87 -7.20
N LYS A 52 -11.62 -4.24 -7.49
CA LYS A 52 -11.32 -3.56 -8.75
C LYS A 52 -10.11 -4.21 -9.39
N SER A 53 -10.23 -4.71 -10.62
CA SER A 53 -9.09 -5.32 -11.31
C SER A 53 -7.93 -4.34 -11.49
N SER A 54 -6.69 -4.84 -11.35
CA SER A 54 -5.48 -4.10 -11.71
C SER A 54 -4.26 -4.97 -11.89
N THR A 55 -3.73 -4.95 -13.11
CA THR A 55 -2.54 -5.70 -13.48
C THR A 55 -1.31 -5.21 -12.75
N ARG A 56 -1.08 -3.89 -12.67
CA ARG A 56 0.13 -3.33 -12.06
C ARG A 56 0.23 -3.63 -10.58
N THR A 57 -0.84 -3.34 -9.84
CA THR A 57 -0.90 -3.61 -8.39
C THR A 57 -0.75 -5.10 -8.10
N ARG A 58 -1.44 -5.97 -8.87
CA ARG A 58 -1.31 -7.42 -8.68
C ARG A 58 0.14 -7.87 -8.90
N ILE A 59 0.70 -7.57 -10.06
CA ILE A 59 2.06 -8.01 -10.40
C ILE A 59 3.08 -7.46 -9.40
N SER A 60 2.96 -6.21 -8.94
CA SER A 60 3.92 -5.63 -8.01
C SER A 60 3.90 -6.30 -6.64
N PHE A 61 2.73 -6.56 -6.07
CA PHE A 61 2.61 -7.23 -4.76
C PHE A 61 2.99 -8.70 -4.82
N GLU A 62 2.52 -9.42 -5.85
CA GLU A 62 2.82 -10.84 -6.07
C GLU A 62 4.33 -11.04 -6.29
N SER A 63 4.95 -10.24 -7.17
CA SER A 63 6.39 -10.30 -7.42
C SER A 63 7.20 -9.91 -6.18
N GLY A 64 6.78 -8.87 -5.47
CA GLY A 64 7.48 -8.42 -4.24
C GLY A 64 7.45 -9.49 -3.15
N MET A 65 6.33 -10.17 -2.94
CA MET A 65 6.24 -11.26 -1.97
C MET A 65 7.11 -12.45 -2.36
N ILE A 66 7.07 -12.85 -3.63
CA ILE A 66 7.88 -13.97 -4.15
C ILE A 66 9.38 -13.67 -4.02
N GLN A 67 9.80 -12.45 -4.38
CA GLN A 67 11.21 -12.03 -4.27
C GLN A 67 11.72 -12.02 -2.83
N LEU A 68 10.83 -11.80 -1.86
CA LEU A 68 11.15 -11.86 -0.43
C LEU A 68 10.99 -13.28 0.17
N GLY A 69 10.76 -14.30 -0.65
CA GLY A 69 10.62 -15.72 -0.25
C GLY A 69 9.23 -16.14 0.22
N GLY A 70 8.25 -15.23 0.15
CA GLY A 70 6.87 -15.48 0.53
C GLY A 70 6.01 -15.96 -0.64
N ASN A 71 4.71 -16.11 -0.37
CA ASN A 71 3.69 -16.44 -1.36
C ASN A 71 2.52 -15.47 -1.26
N SER A 72 1.67 -15.45 -2.28
CA SER A 72 0.46 -14.64 -2.28
C SER A 72 -0.74 -15.43 -2.80
N ILE A 73 -1.91 -15.14 -2.25
CA ILE A 73 -3.19 -15.73 -2.64
C ILE A 73 -4.04 -14.62 -3.23
N PHE A 74 -4.41 -14.76 -4.51
CA PHE A 74 -5.24 -13.78 -5.20
C PHE A 74 -6.72 -14.13 -5.07
N LEU A 75 -7.49 -13.17 -4.56
CA LEU A 75 -8.91 -13.32 -4.24
C LEU A 75 -9.72 -12.27 -5.01
N THR A 76 -10.59 -12.72 -5.93
CA THR A 76 -11.46 -11.83 -6.72
C THR A 76 -12.85 -11.68 -6.11
N PRO A 77 -13.73 -10.80 -6.63
CA PRO A 77 -15.11 -10.69 -6.16
C PRO A 77 -15.94 -11.94 -6.45
N ARG A 78 -15.47 -12.82 -7.34
CA ARG A 78 -16.09 -14.13 -7.59
C ARG A 78 -15.67 -15.15 -6.53
N ASP A 79 -14.51 -14.95 -5.94
CA ASP A 79 -13.91 -15.86 -4.96
C ASP A 79 -14.17 -15.41 -3.51
N THR A 80 -14.66 -14.17 -3.32
CA THR A 80 -14.90 -13.55 -2.01
C THR A 80 -16.31 -13.00 -1.89
N GLN A 81 -16.87 -13.10 -0.69
CA GLN A 81 -18.18 -12.55 -0.32
C GLN A 81 -18.07 -11.26 0.50
N LEU A 82 -16.97 -10.52 0.33
CA LEU A 82 -16.65 -9.35 1.15
C LEU A 82 -17.76 -8.29 0.99
N GLY A 83 -18.55 -8.09 2.06
CA GLY A 83 -19.74 -7.22 2.03
C GLY A 83 -20.92 -7.75 1.18
N ARG A 84 -20.75 -8.87 0.46
CA ARG A 84 -21.78 -9.55 -0.34
C ARG A 84 -21.95 -10.99 0.15
N GLY A 85 -22.70 -11.15 1.23
CA GLY A 85 -23.04 -12.46 1.80
C GLY A 85 -22.34 -12.77 3.12
N GLU A 86 -21.22 -12.10 3.41
CA GLU A 86 -20.55 -12.13 4.72
C GLU A 86 -20.21 -10.72 5.21
N PRO A 87 -20.42 -10.39 6.50
CA PRO A 87 -19.95 -9.14 7.09
C PRO A 87 -18.43 -8.99 6.96
N ILE A 88 -17.94 -7.77 6.66
CA ILE A 88 -16.51 -7.47 6.54
C ILE A 88 -15.74 -7.89 7.80
N ALA A 89 -16.33 -7.70 8.98
CA ALA A 89 -15.74 -8.09 10.26
C ALA A 89 -15.47 -9.61 10.36
N ASP A 90 -16.36 -10.44 9.83
CA ASP A 90 -16.22 -11.90 9.87
C ASP A 90 -15.18 -12.36 8.85
N SER A 91 -15.25 -11.86 7.61
CA SER A 91 -14.21 -12.11 6.61
C SER A 91 -12.83 -11.67 7.10
N ALA A 92 -12.72 -10.52 7.76
CA ALA A 92 -11.46 -10.04 8.34
C ALA A 92 -10.89 -10.98 9.39
N ARG A 93 -11.71 -11.46 10.34
CA ARG A 93 -11.29 -12.43 11.37
C ARG A 93 -10.84 -13.75 10.76
N VAL A 94 -11.61 -14.27 9.81
CA VAL A 94 -11.32 -15.57 9.17
C VAL A 94 -10.06 -15.47 8.32
N ILE A 95 -9.99 -14.51 7.40
CA ILE A 95 -8.85 -14.37 6.48
C ILE A 95 -7.57 -14.07 7.26
N SER A 96 -7.60 -13.14 8.22
CA SER A 96 -6.41 -12.79 9.00
C SER A 96 -5.89 -13.92 9.89
N SER A 97 -6.69 -14.96 10.17
CA SER A 97 -6.23 -16.17 10.87
C SER A 97 -5.44 -17.13 9.98
N MET A 98 -5.50 -16.97 8.66
CA MET A 98 -4.94 -17.90 7.67
C MET A 98 -3.75 -17.34 6.89
N VAL A 99 -3.50 -16.03 6.97
CA VAL A 99 -2.43 -15.33 6.23
C VAL A 99 -1.61 -14.45 7.17
N ASP A 100 -0.42 -14.02 6.75
CA ASP A 100 0.48 -13.19 7.56
C ASP A 100 0.30 -11.68 7.30
N CYS A 101 -0.34 -11.32 6.19
CA CYS A 101 -0.63 -9.94 5.78
C CYS A 101 -1.80 -9.95 4.81
N VAL A 102 -2.60 -8.88 4.80
CA VAL A 102 -3.67 -8.68 3.83
C VAL A 102 -3.41 -7.39 3.05
N MET A 103 -3.56 -7.46 1.73
CA MET A 103 -3.64 -6.29 0.86
C MET A 103 -5.04 -6.20 0.29
N ILE A 104 -5.63 -5.01 0.32
CA ILE A 104 -7.00 -4.76 -0.15
C ILE A 104 -6.98 -3.67 -1.21
N ARG A 105 -7.64 -3.94 -2.32
CA ARG A 105 -7.99 -2.97 -3.36
C ARG A 105 -9.50 -2.96 -3.55
N THR A 106 -10.15 -1.89 -3.10
CA THR A 106 -11.61 -1.74 -3.03
C THR A 106 -12.06 -0.35 -3.50
N PHE A 107 -13.35 -0.08 -3.43
CA PHE A 107 -13.95 1.23 -3.69
C PHE A 107 -13.91 2.09 -2.41
N GLY A 108 -14.65 1.70 -1.38
CA GLY A 108 -14.80 2.45 -0.14
C GLY A 108 -13.56 2.42 0.75
N HIS A 109 -13.19 3.55 1.34
CA HIS A 109 -12.10 3.59 2.32
C HIS A 109 -12.51 2.96 3.65
N ASP A 110 -13.79 3.13 4.02
CA ASP A 110 -14.46 2.53 5.17
C ASP A 110 -14.36 1.00 5.18
N ILE A 111 -14.40 0.36 4.01
CA ILE A 111 -14.23 -1.08 3.87
C ILE A 111 -12.85 -1.52 4.38
N VAL A 112 -11.79 -0.78 4.02
CA VAL A 112 -10.43 -1.09 4.45
C VAL A 112 -10.22 -0.77 5.93
N GLU A 113 -10.80 0.34 6.42
CA GLU A 113 -10.77 0.70 7.84
C GLU A 113 -11.47 -0.36 8.70
N GLN A 114 -12.67 -0.77 8.31
CA GLN A 114 -13.41 -1.82 9.00
C GLN A 114 -12.69 -3.16 8.94
N PHE A 115 -12.12 -3.55 7.79
CA PHE A 115 -11.34 -4.78 7.71
C PHE A 115 -10.13 -4.72 8.65
N ALA A 116 -9.42 -3.59 8.71
CA ALA A 116 -8.28 -3.39 9.60
C ALA A 116 -8.68 -3.49 11.08
N GLU A 117 -9.82 -2.93 11.48
CA GLU A 117 -10.35 -2.98 12.85
C GLU A 117 -10.47 -4.42 13.38
N TYR A 118 -10.87 -5.37 12.52
CA TYR A 118 -11.09 -6.76 12.89
C TYR A 118 -9.97 -7.73 12.46
N SER A 119 -8.91 -7.22 11.82
CA SER A 119 -7.80 -8.03 11.34
C SER A 119 -6.75 -8.26 12.43
N GLN A 120 -6.30 -9.51 12.58
CA GLN A 120 -5.19 -9.87 13.47
C GLN A 120 -3.81 -9.68 12.83
N VAL A 121 -3.76 -9.36 11.54
CA VAL A 121 -2.53 -9.16 10.76
C VAL A 121 -2.54 -7.81 10.02
N PRO A 122 -1.37 -7.30 9.60
CA PRO A 122 -1.28 -6.03 8.89
C PRO A 122 -2.20 -5.99 7.66
N VAL A 123 -2.83 -4.83 7.46
CA VAL A 123 -3.68 -4.56 6.29
C VAL A 123 -3.04 -3.42 5.50
N ILE A 124 -2.88 -3.62 4.20
CA ILE A 124 -2.30 -2.66 3.27
C ILE A 124 -3.38 -2.19 2.30
N ASN A 125 -3.65 -0.90 2.27
CA ASN A 125 -4.48 -0.27 1.25
C ASN A 125 -3.69 -0.17 -0.07
N ALA A 126 -4.00 -1.03 -1.01
CA ALA A 126 -3.40 -0.96 -2.34
C ALA A 126 -4.08 0.03 -3.27
N LEU A 127 -5.37 0.31 -3.07
CA LEU A 127 -6.11 1.44 -3.66
C LEU A 127 -7.55 1.44 -3.10
N THR A 128 -8.02 2.64 -2.81
CA THR A 128 -9.44 2.99 -2.58
C THR A 128 -9.80 4.16 -3.50
N ASP A 129 -11.08 4.53 -3.57
CA ASP A 129 -11.52 5.74 -4.28
C ASP A 129 -11.09 7.03 -3.58
N LEU A 130 -10.63 6.94 -2.32
CA LEU A 130 -10.12 8.07 -1.56
C LEU A 130 -8.58 8.18 -1.58
N TYR A 131 -7.85 7.07 -1.44
CA TYR A 131 -6.39 7.06 -1.36
C TYR A 131 -5.73 5.93 -2.14
N HIS A 132 -4.49 6.17 -2.56
CA HIS A 132 -3.59 5.21 -3.19
C HIS A 132 -2.15 5.35 -2.62
N PRO A 133 -1.95 5.04 -1.32
CA PRO A 133 -0.72 5.39 -0.61
C PRO A 133 0.53 4.67 -1.15
N CYS A 134 0.40 3.43 -1.65
CA CYS A 134 1.50 2.69 -2.24
C CYS A 134 2.07 3.35 -3.50
N GLN A 135 1.22 3.96 -4.34
CA GLN A 135 1.70 4.69 -5.53
C GLN A 135 2.54 5.90 -5.11
N LEU A 136 2.13 6.61 -4.06
CA LEU A 136 2.87 7.78 -3.58
C LEU A 136 4.22 7.41 -2.98
N LEU A 137 4.33 6.26 -2.30
CA LEU A 137 5.66 5.76 -1.89
C LEU A 137 6.57 5.52 -3.09
N ALA A 138 6.05 4.95 -4.18
CA ALA A 138 6.82 4.74 -5.41
C ALA A 138 7.20 6.07 -6.09
N ASP A 139 6.28 7.04 -6.13
CA ASP A 139 6.53 8.37 -6.69
C ASP A 139 7.61 9.12 -5.90
N MET A 140 7.56 9.05 -4.56
CA MET A 140 8.57 9.67 -3.69
C MET A 140 9.92 8.98 -3.80
N GLN A 141 9.96 7.65 -3.89
CA GLN A 141 11.19 6.91 -4.18
C GLN A 141 11.78 7.33 -5.53
N ALA A 142 10.96 7.40 -6.58
CA ALA A 142 11.41 7.81 -7.91
C ALA A 142 11.96 9.25 -7.89
N TYR A 143 11.30 10.17 -7.20
CA TYR A 143 11.81 11.53 -7.03
C TYR A 143 13.17 11.53 -6.31
N ALA A 144 13.28 10.81 -5.19
CA ALA A 144 14.51 10.70 -4.41
C ALA A 144 15.68 10.17 -5.26
N GLU A 145 15.44 9.14 -6.07
CA GLU A 145 16.45 8.55 -6.96
C GLU A 145 16.93 9.53 -8.06
N HIS A 146 16.05 10.41 -8.57
CA HIS A 146 16.37 11.27 -9.71
C HIS A 146 16.73 12.71 -9.34
N ARG A 147 16.34 13.17 -8.15
CA ARG A 147 16.38 14.59 -7.74
C ARG A 147 16.84 14.80 -6.30
N GLY A 148 16.98 13.74 -5.50
CA GLY A 148 17.29 13.85 -4.08
C GLY A 148 16.06 14.23 -3.24
N ASP A 149 16.27 14.88 -2.10
CA ASP A 149 15.18 15.20 -1.17
C ASP A 149 14.15 16.16 -1.79
N ILE A 150 12.87 15.82 -1.62
CA ILE A 150 11.73 16.61 -2.08
C ILE A 150 11.35 17.73 -1.10
N GLN A 151 11.92 17.74 0.10
CA GLN A 151 11.66 18.78 1.09
C GLN A 151 11.88 20.20 0.52
N GLY A 152 10.92 21.09 0.74
CA GLY A 152 10.91 22.46 0.27
C GLY A 152 10.72 22.63 -1.25
N LYS A 153 10.50 21.55 -2.00
CA LYS A 153 10.24 21.62 -3.44
C LYS A 153 8.78 21.98 -3.73
N THR A 154 8.50 22.33 -4.97
CA THR A 154 7.13 22.53 -5.46
C THR A 154 6.78 21.44 -6.47
N VAL A 155 5.62 20.81 -6.26
CA VAL A 155 5.04 19.78 -7.13
C VAL A 155 3.73 20.32 -7.68
N ALA A 156 3.50 20.15 -8.98
CA ALA A 156 2.24 20.51 -9.63
C ALA A 156 1.41 19.25 -9.90
N TRP A 157 0.16 19.23 -9.44
CA TRP A 157 -0.87 18.29 -9.86
C TRP A 157 -1.79 18.99 -10.85
N ILE A 158 -1.94 18.42 -12.04
CA ILE A 158 -2.79 18.99 -13.10
C ILE A 158 -3.80 17.93 -13.53
N GLY A 159 -5.09 18.24 -13.43
CA GLY A 159 -6.19 17.35 -13.76
C GLY A 159 -7.03 16.95 -12.54
N ASP A 160 -7.75 15.85 -12.65
CA ASP A 160 -8.86 15.48 -11.76
C ASP A 160 -8.48 15.35 -10.28
N GLY A 161 -9.40 15.76 -9.40
CA GLY A 161 -9.31 15.68 -7.93
C GLY A 161 -9.65 14.29 -7.43
N ASN A 162 -8.91 13.29 -7.92
CA ASN A 162 -9.16 11.88 -7.62
C ASN A 162 -8.33 11.37 -6.42
N ASN A 163 -8.37 10.07 -6.17
CA ASN A 163 -7.60 9.41 -5.10
C ASN A 163 -6.09 9.70 -5.13
N MET A 164 -5.50 9.91 -6.30
CA MET A 164 -4.11 10.28 -6.45
C MET A 164 -3.88 11.71 -5.97
N CYS A 165 -4.74 12.67 -6.36
CA CYS A 165 -4.68 14.04 -5.88
C CYS A 165 -4.73 14.10 -4.34
N HIS A 166 -5.69 13.38 -3.74
CA HIS A 166 -5.81 13.26 -2.28
C HIS A 166 -4.55 12.65 -1.63
N SER A 167 -3.98 11.62 -2.27
CA SER A 167 -2.75 11.00 -1.77
C SER A 167 -1.54 11.92 -1.88
N TYR A 168 -1.47 12.76 -2.92
CA TYR A 168 -0.47 13.82 -3.06
C TYR A 168 -0.61 14.90 -1.99
N ILE A 169 -1.83 15.25 -1.58
CA ILE A 169 -2.05 16.16 -0.44
C ILE A 169 -1.44 15.57 0.84
N ASN A 170 -1.68 14.28 1.10
CA ASN A 170 -1.06 13.61 2.25
C ASN A 170 0.48 13.57 2.12
N ALA A 171 1.01 13.30 0.92
CA ALA A 171 2.44 13.29 0.68
C ALA A 171 3.07 14.68 0.89
N ALA A 172 2.42 15.74 0.42
CA ALA A 172 2.89 17.12 0.59
C ALA A 172 3.09 17.46 2.07
N ARG A 173 2.12 17.06 2.91
CA ARG A 173 2.23 17.20 4.36
C ARG A 173 3.37 16.37 4.95
N GLN A 174 3.50 15.10 4.54
CA GLN A 174 4.44 14.17 5.18
C GLN A 174 5.90 14.36 4.74
N PHE A 175 6.12 14.80 3.50
CA PHE A 175 7.45 15.00 2.93
C PHE A 175 7.86 16.48 2.87
N ASP A 176 7.01 17.37 3.38
CA ASP A 176 7.26 18.81 3.50
C ASP A 176 7.58 19.46 2.15
N PHE A 177 6.68 19.30 1.17
CA PHE A 177 6.76 19.98 -0.12
C PHE A 177 5.49 20.78 -0.40
N THR A 178 5.60 21.81 -1.24
CA THR A 178 4.46 22.60 -1.69
C THR A 178 3.76 21.89 -2.83
N LEU A 179 2.48 21.55 -2.67
CA LEU A 179 1.64 21.03 -3.74
C LEU A 179 0.77 22.14 -4.33
N GLN A 180 0.91 22.38 -5.63
CA GLN A 180 0.02 23.25 -6.40
C GLN A 180 -0.93 22.38 -7.21
N ILE A 181 -2.24 22.60 -7.04
CA ILE A 181 -3.29 21.83 -7.69
C ILE A 181 -3.99 22.72 -8.71
N ALA A 182 -3.98 22.29 -9.97
CA ALA A 182 -4.75 22.91 -11.05
C ALA A 182 -5.82 21.93 -11.53
N HIS A 183 -7.08 22.27 -11.26
CA HIS A 183 -8.28 21.48 -11.61
C HIS A 183 -9.34 22.41 -12.22
N PRO A 184 -10.14 21.95 -13.22
CA PRO A 184 -11.28 22.70 -13.77
C PRO A 184 -12.35 23.10 -12.74
#